data_AF-A0AAD9JQ05-F1
#
_entry.id   AF-A0AAD9JQ05-F1
#
_cell.length_a   1.000
_cell.length_b   1.000
_cell.length_c   1.000
_cell.angle_alpha   90.00
_cell.angle_beta   90.00
_cell.angle_gamma   90.00
#
_symmetry.space_group_name_H-M   'P 1'
#
loop_
_entity.id
_entity.type
_entity.pdbx_description
1 polymer ?
#
loop_
_entity_poly.entity_id
_entity_poly.type
_entity_poly.pdbx_seq_one_letter_code
_entity_poly.pdbx_strand_id
1 'polypeptide(L)'
;MPQPVSDRIMTIRLPLSKDNFATSISVYAPTMTNPDENKEAVYNQLASVLSGIPRIDKLLLLGDFNARIGRDNDKWPLVMGKHGIGKCNSNGELLLALCSEFELIVTNTMFKQKNERKTTWMHPRSRHWHMIDFIITRCRCKKDIFSTRAMRDANCWTDHQMLMSKVAFRIQQKHNRQGTSKSTKLNTAKLSTISHRESFEQEMDSALANGRRRKSQYQTRNGQLCSRSYTTQPRHILASQRENTRTGSTSTTRSYRLL
;
A
#
# COMPACT_ATOMS: atom_id res chain seq x y z
N MET A 1 8.04 11.15 -3.76
CA MET A 1 7.41 10.91 -5.07
C MET A 1 8.25 9.93 -5.85
N PRO A 2 7.67 9.09 -6.73
CA PRO A 2 8.45 8.24 -7.63
C PRO A 2 9.46 9.06 -8.43
N GLN A 3 10.65 8.52 -8.66
CA GLN A 3 11.72 9.12 -9.46
C GLN A 3 12.01 8.20 -10.64
N PRO A 4 11.83 8.67 -11.89
CA PRO A 4 12.26 7.91 -13.06
C PRO A 4 13.79 7.89 -13.13
N VAL A 5 14.35 6.72 -13.46
CA VAL A 5 15.80 6.55 -13.71
C VAL A 5 16.04 6.29 -15.20
N SER A 6 15.19 5.49 -15.82
CA SER A 6 15.08 5.29 -17.27
C SER A 6 13.69 4.78 -17.63
N ASP A 7 13.42 4.58 -18.93
CA ASP A 7 12.18 3.99 -19.42
C ASP A 7 11.87 2.62 -18.80
N ARG A 8 12.90 1.94 -18.27
CA ARG A 8 12.82 0.60 -17.68
C ARG A 8 13.01 0.56 -16.18
N ILE A 9 13.42 1.66 -15.53
CA ILE A 9 13.73 1.68 -14.11
C ILE A 9 13.09 2.91 -13.46
N MET A 10 12.30 2.67 -12.42
CA MET A 10 11.71 3.71 -11.57
C MET A 10 11.95 3.38 -10.10
N THR A 11 12.20 4.40 -9.28
CA THR A 11 12.40 4.22 -7.84
C THR A 11 11.39 5.02 -7.03
N ILE A 12 11.06 4.55 -5.83
CA ILE A 12 10.32 5.31 -4.84
C ILE A 12 10.87 5.01 -3.46
N ARG A 13 11.18 6.06 -2.70
CA ARG A 13 11.64 5.95 -1.31
C ARG A 13 10.52 6.41 -0.37
N LEU A 14 10.12 5.52 0.53
CA LEU A 14 9.00 5.71 1.46
C LEU A 14 9.52 5.75 2.90
N PRO A 15 9.14 6.74 3.71
CA PRO A 15 9.51 6.78 5.12
C PRO A 15 8.77 5.69 5.93
N LEU A 16 9.53 4.99 6.75
CA LEU A 16 9.08 4.03 7.75
C LEU A 16 9.20 4.63 9.15
N SER A 17 8.63 3.97 10.16
CA SER A 17 8.79 4.38 11.55
C SER A 17 10.25 4.35 12.00
N LYS A 18 10.61 5.17 13.01
CA LYS A 18 11.95 5.23 13.61
C LYS A 18 13.04 5.67 12.61
N ASP A 19 12.74 6.71 11.82
CA ASP A 19 13.67 7.32 10.85
C ASP A 19 14.32 6.33 9.87
N ASN A 20 13.58 5.28 9.52
CA ASN A 20 13.99 4.28 8.54
C ASN A 20 13.24 4.51 7.22
N PHE A 21 13.71 3.90 6.13
CA PHE A 21 13.09 4.03 4.81
C PHE A 21 12.95 2.68 4.13
N ALA A 22 11.95 2.57 3.26
CA ALA A 22 11.83 1.50 2.28
C ALA A 22 12.00 2.10 0.88
N THR A 23 13.00 1.62 0.16
CA THR A 23 13.17 1.93 -1.26
C THR A 23 12.60 0.80 -2.08
N SER A 24 11.63 1.12 -2.94
CA SER A 24 11.11 0.21 -3.95
C SER A 24 11.67 0.62 -5.31
N ILE A 25 12.15 -0.35 -6.07
CA ILE A 25 12.59 -0.19 -7.46
C ILE A 25 11.64 -1.01 -8.31
N SER A 26 11.08 -0.41 -9.35
CA SER A 26 10.32 -1.08 -10.39
C SER A 26 11.20 -1.23 -11.62
N VAL A 27 11.31 -2.44 -12.17
CA VAL A 27 12.18 -2.76 -13.32
C VAL A 27 11.39 -3.45 -14.42
N TYR A 28 11.67 -3.10 -15.67
CA TYR A 28 11.27 -3.86 -16.85
C TYR A 28 12.49 -4.26 -17.68
N ALA A 29 13.02 -5.45 -17.42
CA ALA A 29 14.28 -5.88 -18.02
C ALA A 29 14.10 -6.26 -19.50
N PRO A 30 15.16 -6.19 -20.33
CA PRO A 30 15.10 -6.58 -21.73
C PRO A 30 14.75 -8.06 -21.93
N THR A 31 14.05 -8.37 -23.02
CA THR A 31 13.75 -9.75 -23.39
C THR A 31 15.03 -10.48 -23.83
N MET A 32 15.00 -11.82 -23.89
CA MET A 32 16.16 -12.61 -24.33
C MET A 32 16.68 -12.23 -25.73
N THR A 33 15.80 -11.75 -26.62
CA THR A 33 16.12 -11.36 -28.01
C THR A 33 16.74 -9.98 -28.13
N ASN A 34 16.79 -9.19 -27.05
CA ASN A 34 17.49 -7.92 -27.09
C ASN A 34 19.01 -8.17 -27.21
N PRO A 35 19.75 -7.27 -27.89
CA PRO A 35 21.22 -7.31 -27.92
C PRO A 35 21.81 -7.31 -26.51
N ASP A 36 22.97 -7.93 -26.33
CA ASP A 36 23.59 -8.07 -25.02
C ASP A 36 24.06 -6.71 -24.48
N GLU A 37 24.44 -5.78 -25.35
CA GLU A 37 24.78 -4.39 -24.99
C GLU A 37 23.60 -3.69 -24.30
N ASN A 38 22.37 -3.94 -24.77
CA ASN A 38 21.16 -3.37 -24.17
C ASN A 38 20.85 -4.02 -22.82
N LYS A 39 21.13 -5.32 -22.65
CA LYS A 39 20.98 -6.00 -21.36
C LYS A 39 21.98 -5.44 -20.36
N GLU A 40 23.25 -5.39 -20.73
CA GLU A 40 24.33 -4.85 -19.90
C GLU A 40 24.04 -3.42 -19.47
N ALA A 41 23.62 -2.54 -20.39
CA ALA A 41 23.27 -1.16 -20.07
C ALA A 41 22.18 -1.08 -18.98
N VAL A 42 21.12 -1.89 -19.07
CA VAL A 42 20.04 -1.90 -18.07
C VAL A 42 20.52 -2.46 -16.73
N TYR A 43 21.29 -3.55 -16.72
CA TYR A 43 21.81 -4.15 -15.49
C TYR A 43 22.87 -3.27 -14.81
N ASN A 44 23.73 -2.59 -15.57
CA ASN A 44 24.69 -1.62 -15.05
C ASN A 44 23.99 -0.41 -14.43
N GLN A 45 22.94 0.10 -15.07
CA GLN A 45 22.14 1.19 -14.51
C GLN A 45 21.43 0.74 -13.22
N LEU A 46 20.89 -0.49 -13.19
CA LEU A 46 20.27 -1.06 -12.00
C LEU A 46 21.29 -1.24 -10.86
N ALA A 47 22.50 -1.71 -11.15
CA ALA A 47 23.59 -1.84 -10.19
C ALA A 47 23.99 -0.47 -9.60
N SER A 48 24.07 0.57 -10.43
CA SER A 48 24.30 1.94 -9.98
C SER A 48 23.22 2.43 -9.01
N VAL A 49 21.95 2.21 -9.33
CA VAL A 49 20.82 2.54 -8.44
C VAL A 49 20.91 1.77 -7.12
N LEU A 50 21.17 0.47 -7.17
CA LEU A 50 21.29 -0.37 -5.96
C LEU A 50 22.43 0.09 -5.06
N SER A 51 23.55 0.53 -5.65
CA SER A 51 24.72 1.04 -4.94
C SER A 51 24.44 2.37 -4.23
N GLY A 52 23.59 3.22 -4.80
CA GLY A 52 23.18 4.49 -4.20
C GLY A 52 22.18 4.36 -3.04
N ILE A 53 21.57 3.19 -2.85
CA ILE A 53 20.56 3.00 -1.79
C ILE A 53 21.25 2.69 -0.46
N PRO A 54 20.97 3.45 0.62
CA PRO A 54 21.54 3.20 1.93
C PRO A 54 21.36 1.75 2.37
N ARG A 55 22.42 1.13 2.90
CA ARG A 55 22.37 -0.27 3.34
C ARG A 55 21.34 -0.51 4.46
N ILE A 56 21.05 0.52 5.27
CA ILE A 56 20.06 0.49 6.35
C ILE A 56 18.60 0.46 5.85
N ASP A 57 18.35 1.04 4.67
CA ASP A 57 17.02 1.08 4.07
C ASP A 57 16.55 -0.33 3.69
N LYS A 58 15.27 -0.60 3.95
CA LYS A 58 14.58 -1.77 3.40
C LYS A 58 14.53 -1.64 1.88
N LEU A 59 14.70 -2.74 1.16
CA LEU A 59 14.70 -2.75 -0.30
C LEU A 59 13.64 -3.71 -0.83
N LEU A 60 12.88 -3.25 -1.80
CA LEU A 60 12.00 -4.07 -2.63
C LEU A 60 12.35 -3.81 -4.10
N LEU A 61 13.00 -4.78 -4.72
CA LEU A 61 13.22 -4.78 -6.16
C LEU A 61 12.09 -5.60 -6.80
N LEU A 62 11.28 -4.94 -7.61
CA LEU A 62 10.03 -5.43 -8.18
C LEU A 62 10.09 -5.33 -9.69
N GLY A 63 9.47 -6.25 -10.41
CA GLY A 63 9.23 -6.07 -11.83
C GLY A 63 9.27 -7.35 -12.65
N ASP A 64 9.11 -7.16 -13.96
CA ASP A 64 9.32 -8.20 -14.96
C ASP A 64 10.77 -8.19 -15.42
N PHE A 65 11.48 -9.27 -15.11
CA PHE A 65 12.89 -9.40 -15.45
C PHE A 65 13.11 -10.18 -16.76
N ASN A 66 12.05 -10.65 -17.42
CA ASN A 66 12.16 -11.53 -18.58
C ASN A 66 13.13 -12.71 -18.34
N ALA A 67 13.21 -13.15 -17.08
CA ALA A 67 14.24 -14.03 -16.57
C ALA A 67 13.60 -15.29 -15.99
N ARG A 68 14.19 -16.46 -16.26
CA ARG A 68 13.84 -17.72 -15.61
C ARG A 68 15.07 -18.13 -14.81
N ILE A 69 14.94 -18.20 -13.49
CA ILE A 69 16.07 -18.53 -12.59
C ILE A 69 16.18 -20.04 -12.28
N GLY A 70 15.15 -20.82 -12.63
CA GLY A 70 15.15 -22.26 -12.43
C GLY A 70 14.95 -22.71 -10.98
N ARG A 71 15.46 -23.91 -10.67
CA ARG A 71 15.32 -24.61 -9.37
C ARG A 71 16.64 -24.90 -8.66
N ASP A 72 17.77 -24.58 -9.28
CA ASP A 72 19.13 -24.96 -8.86
C ASP A 72 19.60 -24.11 -7.66
N ASN A 73 18.94 -24.25 -6.52
CA ASN A 73 19.25 -23.47 -5.32
C ASN A 73 20.65 -23.79 -4.74
N ASP A 74 21.18 -24.98 -5.00
CA ASP A 74 22.51 -25.39 -4.53
C ASP A 74 23.63 -24.52 -5.12
N LYS A 75 23.43 -24.01 -6.36
CA LYS A 75 24.37 -23.07 -7.00
C LYS A 75 24.27 -21.66 -6.43
N TRP A 76 23.13 -21.31 -5.83
CA TRP A 76 22.78 -19.96 -5.39
C TRP A 76 22.16 -19.94 -3.98
N PRO A 77 22.83 -20.50 -2.95
CA PRO A 77 22.21 -20.81 -1.66
C PRO A 77 21.75 -19.59 -0.86
N LEU A 78 22.34 -18.42 -1.10
CA LEU A 78 21.96 -17.15 -0.44
C LEU A 78 20.88 -16.38 -1.21
N VAL A 79 20.87 -16.51 -2.53
CA VAL A 79 20.00 -15.75 -3.45
C VAL A 79 18.67 -16.44 -3.69
N MET A 80 18.69 -17.78 -3.73
CA MET A 80 17.51 -18.59 -4.02
C MET A 80 17.03 -19.38 -2.80
N GLY A 81 15.72 -19.48 -2.66
CA GLY A 81 15.08 -20.43 -1.78
C GLY A 81 14.89 -21.80 -2.46
N LYS A 82 14.40 -22.77 -1.66
CA LYS A 82 14.28 -24.19 -2.04
C LYS A 82 13.14 -24.49 -3.03
N HIS A 83 12.35 -23.49 -3.42
CA HIS A 83 11.08 -23.68 -4.14
C HIS A 83 11.04 -23.00 -5.51
N GLY A 84 12.19 -22.79 -6.15
CA GLY A 84 12.29 -22.36 -7.55
C GLY A 84 11.63 -23.34 -8.53
N ILE A 85 11.37 -22.88 -9.76
CA ILE A 85 10.69 -23.66 -10.81
C ILE A 85 11.35 -23.47 -12.17
N GLY A 86 11.22 -24.49 -13.03
CA GLY A 86 11.72 -24.46 -14.40
C GLY A 86 13.24 -24.58 -14.53
N LYS A 87 13.76 -24.19 -15.70
CA LYS A 87 15.20 -24.16 -16.03
C LYS A 87 15.68 -22.71 -16.10
N CYS A 88 16.89 -22.47 -15.63
CA CYS A 88 17.54 -21.16 -15.75
C CYS A 88 17.77 -20.79 -17.22
N ASN A 89 17.59 -19.52 -17.59
CA ASN A 89 18.02 -18.95 -18.88
C ASN A 89 19.12 -17.90 -18.65
N SER A 90 19.71 -17.38 -19.74
CA SER A 90 20.78 -16.37 -19.66
C SER A 90 20.38 -15.11 -18.89
N ASN A 91 19.17 -14.58 -19.10
CA ASN A 91 18.64 -13.47 -18.29
C ASN A 91 18.51 -13.84 -16.79
N GLY A 92 18.19 -15.11 -16.49
CA GLY A 92 18.16 -15.65 -15.13
C GLY A 92 19.53 -15.64 -14.48
N GLU A 93 20.58 -16.01 -15.23
CA GLU A 93 21.97 -15.97 -14.74
C GLU A 93 22.41 -14.53 -14.43
N LEU A 94 22.11 -13.57 -15.31
CA LEU A 94 22.36 -12.14 -15.07
C LEU A 94 21.65 -11.64 -13.80
N LEU A 95 20.38 -12.00 -13.62
CA LEU A 95 19.63 -11.64 -12.43
C LEU A 95 20.21 -12.26 -11.16
N LEU A 96 20.60 -13.53 -11.20
CA LEU A 96 21.19 -14.23 -10.05
C LEU A 96 22.56 -13.67 -9.68
N ALA A 97 23.39 -13.34 -10.67
CA ALA A 97 24.67 -12.67 -10.47
C ALA A 97 24.50 -11.31 -9.77
N LEU A 98 23.61 -10.46 -10.29
CA LEU A 98 23.28 -9.17 -9.66
C LEU A 98 22.77 -9.37 -8.22
N CYS A 99 21.88 -10.33 -8.00
CA CYS A 99 21.37 -10.60 -6.66
C CYS A 99 22.47 -11.08 -5.70
N SER A 100 23.43 -11.86 -6.19
CA SER A 100 24.56 -12.32 -5.40
C SER A 100 25.48 -11.16 -5.00
N GLU A 101 25.77 -10.26 -5.94
CA GLU A 101 26.60 -9.07 -5.72
C GLU A 101 26.01 -8.13 -4.65
N PHE A 102 24.69 -7.90 -4.70
CA PHE A 102 24.00 -6.96 -3.80
C PHE A 102 23.37 -7.60 -2.56
N GLU A 103 23.69 -8.87 -2.27
CA GLU A 103 23.15 -9.66 -1.14
C GLU A 103 21.61 -9.65 -1.11
N LEU A 104 21.01 -9.96 -2.26
CA LEU A 104 19.58 -9.99 -2.48
C LEU A 104 19.06 -11.43 -2.56
N ILE A 105 17.82 -11.62 -2.11
CA ILE A 105 17.11 -12.90 -2.13
C ILE A 105 15.82 -12.80 -2.95
N VAL A 106 15.61 -13.78 -3.83
CA VAL A 106 14.40 -13.89 -4.66
C VAL A 106 13.27 -14.50 -3.85
N THR A 107 12.32 -13.67 -3.42
CA THR A 107 11.29 -14.07 -2.47
C THR A 107 10.29 -15.09 -3.03
N ASN A 108 10.09 -15.11 -4.35
CA ASN A 108 9.22 -16.06 -5.06
C ASN A 108 9.63 -17.53 -4.80
N THR A 109 10.91 -17.77 -4.50
CA THR A 109 11.48 -19.12 -4.33
C THR A 109 11.56 -19.57 -2.87
N MET A 110 11.17 -18.71 -1.92
CA MET A 110 11.33 -18.96 -0.48
C MET A 110 10.27 -19.90 0.10
N PHE A 111 9.06 -19.93 -0.45
CA PHE A 111 7.89 -20.57 0.19
C PHE A 111 7.40 -21.79 -0.60
N LYS A 112 7.04 -22.87 0.12
CA LYS A 112 6.41 -24.05 -0.49
C LYS A 112 4.99 -23.69 -0.92
N GLN A 113 4.77 -23.63 -2.22
CA GLN A 113 3.49 -23.28 -2.84
C GLN A 113 3.28 -24.10 -4.12
N LYS A 114 2.03 -24.22 -4.56
CA LYS A 114 1.71 -24.79 -5.88
C LYS A 114 2.25 -23.88 -6.99
N ASN A 115 2.59 -24.46 -8.14
CA ASN A 115 3.23 -23.73 -9.23
C ASN A 115 2.34 -22.61 -9.80
N GLU A 116 1.02 -22.78 -9.80
CA GLU A 116 0.08 -21.76 -10.30
C GLU A 116 0.03 -20.52 -9.40
N ARG A 117 0.63 -20.55 -8.21
CA ARG A 117 0.82 -19.39 -7.32
C ARG A 117 2.22 -18.78 -7.43
N LYS A 118 3.07 -19.29 -8.32
CA LYS A 118 4.45 -18.79 -8.53
C LYS A 118 4.65 -18.22 -9.93
N THR A 119 3.97 -18.77 -10.91
CA THR A 119 4.05 -18.33 -12.31
C THR A 119 3.21 -17.09 -12.52
N THR A 120 3.73 -16.17 -13.32
CA THR A 120 3.11 -14.85 -13.55
C THR A 120 2.79 -14.60 -15.01
N TRP A 121 3.43 -15.25 -15.97
CA TRP A 121 3.18 -15.01 -17.39
C TRP A 121 2.84 -16.30 -18.13
N MET A 122 1.90 -16.25 -19.08
CA MET A 122 1.55 -17.39 -19.92
C MET A 122 2.05 -17.16 -21.34
N HIS A 123 2.91 -18.06 -21.83
CA HIS A 123 3.42 -17.97 -23.19
C HIS A 123 2.27 -18.11 -24.21
N PRO A 124 2.13 -17.18 -25.18
CA PRO A 124 0.94 -17.09 -26.04
C PRO A 124 0.74 -18.35 -26.91
N ARG A 125 1.83 -18.92 -27.44
CA ARG A 125 1.79 -20.14 -28.28
C ARG A 125 1.68 -21.44 -27.48
N SER A 126 2.66 -21.72 -26.61
CA SER A 126 2.72 -22.99 -25.87
C SER A 126 1.71 -23.10 -24.72
N ARG A 127 1.06 -22.00 -24.32
CA ARG A 127 0.18 -21.92 -23.15
C ARG A 127 0.85 -22.38 -21.85
N HIS A 128 2.18 -22.36 -21.81
CA HIS A 128 2.95 -22.71 -20.63
C HIS A 128 3.15 -21.49 -19.73
N TRP A 129 3.01 -21.71 -18.43
CA TRP A 129 3.16 -20.67 -17.42
C TRP A 129 4.62 -20.55 -16.96
N HIS A 130 5.14 -19.33 -16.91
CA HIS A 130 6.49 -19.02 -16.48
C HIS A 130 6.49 -18.02 -15.33
N MET A 131 7.51 -18.10 -14.48
CA MET A 131 7.80 -17.11 -13.45
C MET A 131 8.89 -16.18 -14.01
N ILE A 132 8.48 -14.98 -14.41
CA ILE A 132 9.38 -13.93 -14.96
C ILE A 132 9.27 -12.60 -14.21
N ASP A 133 8.19 -12.42 -13.45
CA ASP A 133 8.04 -11.33 -12.51
C ASP A 133 8.59 -11.73 -11.14
N PHE A 134 9.36 -10.84 -10.52
CA PHE A 134 10.01 -11.12 -9.24
C PHE A 134 9.80 -10.01 -8.22
N ILE A 135 9.74 -10.44 -6.96
CA ILE A 135 9.91 -9.58 -5.79
C ILE A 135 11.19 -10.02 -5.09
N ILE A 136 12.14 -9.12 -5.01
CA ILE A 136 13.49 -9.36 -4.50
C ILE A 136 13.73 -8.39 -3.35
N THR A 137 14.36 -8.87 -2.29
CA THR A 137 14.70 -8.03 -1.11
C THR A 137 16.11 -8.32 -0.64
N ARG A 138 16.64 -7.50 0.28
CA ARG A 138 17.94 -7.81 0.92
C ARG A 138 17.83 -9.08 1.75
N CYS A 139 18.88 -9.90 1.73
CA CYS A 139 18.98 -11.11 2.56
C CYS A 139 18.69 -10.84 4.05
N ARG A 140 19.20 -9.70 4.59
CA ARG A 140 18.94 -9.28 5.98
C ARG A 140 17.45 -9.00 6.29
N CYS A 141 16.64 -8.73 5.28
CA CYS A 141 15.21 -8.43 5.41
C CYS A 141 14.33 -9.66 5.11
N LYS A 142 14.93 -10.84 4.87
CA LYS A 142 14.21 -12.09 4.60
C LYS A 142 13.12 -12.41 5.63
N LYS A 143 13.38 -12.13 6.91
CA LYS A 143 12.45 -12.38 8.02
C LYS A 143 11.21 -11.48 7.98
N ASP A 144 11.25 -10.37 7.25
CA ASP A 144 10.12 -9.46 7.10
C ASP A 144 9.15 -9.92 5.99
N ILE A 145 9.51 -10.93 5.20
CA ILE A 145 8.68 -11.45 4.11
C ILE A 145 7.90 -12.66 4.62
N PHE A 146 6.57 -12.59 4.59
CA PHE A 146 5.70 -13.68 5.04
C PHE A 146 5.20 -14.58 3.91
N SER A 147 5.04 -14.02 2.72
CA SER A 147 4.64 -14.78 1.53
C SER A 147 4.85 -13.95 0.28
N THR A 148 5.29 -14.57 -0.81
CA THR A 148 5.21 -14.01 -2.16
C THR A 148 4.42 -14.97 -3.03
N ARG A 149 3.43 -14.50 -3.79
CA ARG A 149 2.57 -15.34 -4.63
C ARG A 149 1.93 -14.56 -5.78
N ALA A 150 1.73 -15.22 -6.92
CA ALA A 150 0.88 -14.76 -8.01
C ALA A 150 -0.60 -14.78 -7.60
N MET A 151 -1.35 -13.76 -8.02
CA MET A 151 -2.76 -13.54 -7.73
C MET A 151 -3.60 -13.91 -8.97
N ARG A 152 -4.10 -15.15 -9.01
CA ARG A 152 -4.84 -15.69 -10.17
C ARG A 152 -6.17 -14.99 -10.45
N ASP A 153 -6.83 -14.52 -9.41
CA ASP A 153 -8.19 -13.95 -9.52
C ASP A 153 -8.17 -12.43 -9.68
N ALA A 154 -6.98 -11.82 -9.71
CA ALA A 154 -6.80 -10.41 -10.00
C ALA A 154 -6.64 -10.23 -11.51
N ASN A 155 -7.76 -10.20 -12.24
CA ASN A 155 -7.75 -9.99 -13.68
C ASN A 155 -7.37 -8.53 -14.01
N CYS A 156 -6.19 -8.34 -14.57
CA CYS A 156 -5.67 -7.03 -14.99
C CYS A 156 -5.77 -6.78 -16.50
N TRP A 157 -6.48 -7.64 -17.26
CA TRP A 157 -6.54 -7.57 -18.72
C TRP A 157 -5.16 -7.63 -19.41
N THR A 158 -4.20 -8.30 -18.77
CA THR A 158 -2.86 -8.56 -19.31
C THR A 158 -2.62 -10.07 -19.40
N ASP A 159 -1.60 -10.47 -20.13
CA ASP A 159 -1.05 -11.83 -20.15
C ASP A 159 -0.19 -12.15 -18.90
N HIS A 160 -0.08 -11.19 -17.98
CA HIS A 160 0.57 -11.33 -16.68
C HIS A 160 -0.44 -11.43 -15.52
N GLN A 161 -0.10 -12.20 -14.50
CA GLN A 161 -0.76 -12.22 -13.20
C GLN A 161 -0.03 -11.30 -12.24
N MET A 162 -0.80 -10.60 -11.41
CA MET A 162 -0.24 -9.73 -10.38
C MET A 162 0.56 -10.54 -9.35
N LEU A 163 1.81 -10.18 -9.13
CA LEU A 163 2.65 -10.75 -8.08
C LEU A 163 2.49 -9.93 -6.79
N MET A 164 2.19 -10.60 -5.69
CA MET A 164 1.96 -9.97 -4.38
C MET A 164 2.93 -10.53 -3.34
N SER A 165 3.55 -9.64 -2.56
CA SER A 165 4.30 -10.01 -1.35
C SER A 165 3.66 -9.42 -0.10
N LYS A 166 3.57 -10.22 0.96
CA LYS A 166 3.15 -9.78 2.30
C LYS A 166 4.41 -9.48 3.11
N VAL A 167 4.58 -8.22 3.51
CA VAL A 167 5.80 -7.72 4.16
C VAL A 167 5.52 -7.03 5.49
N ALA A 168 6.44 -7.16 6.44
CA ALA A 168 6.36 -6.62 7.80
C ALA A 168 6.99 -5.21 7.91
N PHE A 169 6.56 -4.25 7.10
CA PHE A 169 7.10 -2.89 7.14
C PHE A 169 6.17 -1.96 7.94
N ARG A 170 6.71 -1.29 8.96
CA ARG A 170 5.96 -0.29 9.74
C ARG A 170 6.10 1.08 9.09
N ILE A 171 5.12 1.44 8.27
CA ILE A 171 5.09 2.73 7.56
C ILE A 171 4.93 3.88 8.58
N GLN A 172 5.63 5.00 8.37
CA GLN A 172 5.40 6.21 9.14
C GLN A 172 4.05 6.80 8.75
N GLN A 173 3.07 6.73 9.63
CA GLN A 173 1.80 7.42 9.41
C GLN A 173 2.01 8.92 9.56
N LYS A 174 1.85 9.66 8.46
CA LYS A 174 1.67 11.11 8.54
C LYS A 174 0.31 11.34 9.18
N HIS A 175 0.29 11.62 10.48
CA HIS A 175 -0.93 12.09 11.11
C HIS A 175 -1.23 13.45 10.48
N ASN A 176 -2.22 13.52 9.58
CA ASN A 176 -2.83 14.79 9.27
C ASN A 176 -3.38 15.30 10.59
N ARG A 177 -2.70 16.27 11.20
CA ARG A 177 -3.31 17.12 12.20
C ARG A 177 -4.37 17.93 11.45
N GLN A 178 -5.48 17.28 11.08
CA GLN A 178 -6.75 17.99 11.12
C GLN A 178 -6.80 18.47 12.56
N GLY A 179 -6.44 19.75 12.77
CA GLY A 179 -6.48 20.35 14.09
C GLY A 179 -7.81 19.95 14.70
N THR A 180 -7.78 19.52 15.97
CA THR A 180 -8.99 19.20 16.71
C THR A 180 -10.05 20.22 16.32
N SER A 181 -11.11 19.76 15.63
CA SER A 181 -12.21 20.66 15.29
C SER A 181 -12.61 21.28 16.61
N LYS A 182 -12.35 22.58 16.78
CA LYS A 182 -12.77 23.29 17.98
C LYS A 182 -14.27 23.05 18.04
N SER A 183 -14.74 22.31 19.04
CA SER A 183 -16.16 22.09 19.26
C SER A 183 -16.81 23.46 19.18
N THR A 184 -17.64 23.64 18.15
CA THR A 184 -18.31 24.92 17.93
C THR A 184 -19.34 25.03 19.03
N LYS A 185 -18.98 25.68 20.15
CA LYS A 185 -19.95 25.99 21.20
C LYS A 185 -21.07 26.80 20.55
N LEU A 186 -22.31 26.31 20.65
CA LEU A 186 -23.47 27.06 20.21
C LEU A 186 -23.51 28.37 21.00
N ASN A 187 -23.69 29.49 20.29
CA ASN A 187 -23.78 30.79 20.94
C ASN A 187 -25.16 30.91 21.61
N THR A 188 -25.18 30.82 22.94
CA THR A 188 -26.39 30.91 23.76
C THR A 188 -26.70 32.32 24.25
N ALA A 189 -25.93 33.35 23.84
CA ALA A 189 -26.07 34.70 24.38
C ALA A 189 -27.48 35.28 24.19
N LYS A 190 -28.14 34.95 23.07
CA LYS A 190 -29.50 35.41 22.76
C LYS A 190 -30.59 34.72 23.60
N LEU A 191 -30.30 33.57 24.22
CA LEU A 191 -31.23 32.84 25.10
C LEU A 191 -31.30 33.43 26.52
N SER A 192 -30.50 34.46 26.81
CA SER A 192 -30.57 35.20 28.08
C SER A 192 -31.80 36.10 28.17
N THR A 193 -32.36 36.51 27.03
CA THR A 193 -33.60 37.30 26.95
C THR A 193 -34.81 36.38 26.96
N ILE A 194 -35.76 36.62 27.86
CA ILE A 194 -36.97 35.79 28.06
C ILE A 194 -37.75 35.63 26.75
N SER A 195 -37.99 36.71 26.02
CA SER A 195 -38.74 36.69 24.74
C SER A 195 -38.08 35.82 23.66
N HIS A 196 -36.75 35.87 23.53
CA HIS A 196 -36.03 35.03 22.57
C HIS A 196 -36.02 33.55 22.98
N ARG A 197 -36.01 33.27 24.28
CA ARG A 197 -36.11 31.91 24.80
C ARG A 197 -37.48 31.30 24.52
N GLU A 198 -38.55 32.03 24.81
CA GLU A 198 -39.92 31.55 24.56
C GLU A 198 -40.19 31.33 23.07
N SER A 199 -39.74 32.26 22.22
CA SER A 199 -39.85 32.09 20.76
C SER A 199 -39.08 30.87 20.26
N PHE A 200 -37.90 30.60 20.82
CA PHE A 200 -37.10 29.44 20.47
C PHE A 200 -37.72 28.13 20.96
N GLU A 201 -38.28 28.11 22.16
CA GLU A 201 -39.02 26.95 22.71
C GLU A 201 -40.23 26.61 21.83
N GLN A 202 -41.02 27.62 21.43
CA GLN A 202 -42.16 27.43 20.52
C GLN A 202 -41.75 26.91 19.14
N GLU A 203 -40.65 27.42 18.58
CA GLU A 203 -40.12 26.96 17.29
C GLU A 203 -39.57 25.53 17.38
N MET A 204 -38.91 25.18 18.49
CA MET A 204 -38.46 23.82 18.77
C MET A 204 -39.62 22.83 18.89
N ASP A 205 -40.64 23.16 19.66
CA ASP A 205 -41.82 22.32 19.85
C ASP A 205 -42.57 22.13 18.52
N SER A 206 -42.68 23.20 17.72
CA SER A 206 -43.27 23.15 16.38
C SER A 206 -42.44 22.28 15.42
N ALA A 207 -41.11 22.37 15.47
CA ALA A 207 -40.21 21.57 14.65
C ALA A 207 -40.24 20.08 15.04
N LEU A 208 -40.38 19.78 16.34
CA LEU A 208 -40.52 18.42 16.86
C LEU A 208 -41.89 17.82 16.50
N ALA A 209 -42.96 18.62 16.56
CA ALA A 209 -44.30 18.21 16.15
C ALA A 209 -44.40 17.96 14.62
N ASN A 210 -43.72 18.78 13.81
CA ASN A 210 -43.72 18.68 12.35
C ASN A 210 -42.68 17.70 11.78
N GLY A 211 -41.82 17.13 12.62
CA GLY A 211 -40.78 16.18 12.24
C GLY A 211 -41.34 14.83 11.79
N ARG A 212 -41.92 14.76 10.58
CA ARG A 212 -42.20 13.49 9.90
C ARG A 212 -40.91 12.66 9.85
N ARG A 213 -40.91 11.48 10.50
CA ARG A 213 -39.89 10.44 10.34
C ARG A 213 -39.71 10.12 8.85
N ARG A 214 -38.71 10.70 8.20
CA ARG A 214 -38.26 10.24 6.88
C ARG A 214 -37.63 8.86 7.05
N LYS A 215 -38.38 7.80 6.73
CA LYS A 215 -37.81 6.47 6.49
C LYS A 215 -37.08 6.52 5.15
N SER A 216 -35.75 6.58 5.14
CA SER A 216 -35.01 6.23 3.93
C SER A 216 -34.99 4.71 3.80
N GLN A 217 -35.68 4.17 2.81
CA GLN A 217 -35.50 2.77 2.42
C GLN A 217 -34.21 2.67 1.59
N TYR A 218 -33.30 1.80 2.00
CA TYR A 218 -32.22 1.33 1.15
C TYR A 218 -32.34 -0.19 1.06
N GLN A 219 -32.31 -0.69 -0.18
CA GLN A 219 -32.38 -2.12 -0.48
C GLN A 219 -30.98 -2.71 -0.44
N THR A 220 -30.74 -3.69 0.43
CA THR A 220 -29.51 -4.49 0.41
C THR A 220 -29.69 -5.72 -0.48
N ARG A 221 -28.60 -6.21 -1.07
CA ARG A 221 -28.58 -7.29 -2.09
C ARG A 221 -29.16 -8.65 -1.66
N ASN A 222 -29.59 -8.82 -0.39
CA ASN A 222 -30.14 -10.08 0.13
C ASN A 222 -31.53 -9.92 0.78
N GLY A 223 -32.38 -8.99 0.30
CA GLY A 223 -33.84 -9.09 0.47
C GLY A 223 -34.44 -8.92 1.88
N GLN A 224 -33.67 -8.59 2.92
CA GLN A 224 -34.22 -8.27 4.25
C GLN A 224 -34.23 -6.75 4.51
N LEU A 225 -35.42 -6.20 4.78
CA LEU A 225 -35.60 -4.80 5.21
C LEU A 225 -35.08 -4.60 6.63
N CYS A 226 -34.10 -3.71 6.81
CA CYS A 226 -33.68 -3.22 8.12
C CYS A 226 -33.85 -1.70 8.17
N SER A 227 -34.63 -1.19 9.12
CA SER A 227 -34.84 0.25 9.31
C SER A 227 -33.97 0.79 10.45
N ARG A 228 -33.16 1.80 10.15
CA ARG A 228 -32.51 2.65 11.16
C ARG A 228 -33.01 4.09 11.01
N SER A 229 -33.44 4.69 12.11
CA SER A 229 -33.86 6.09 12.17
C SER A 229 -32.70 6.96 12.63
N TYR A 230 -32.39 8.02 11.87
CA TYR A 230 -31.47 9.08 12.28
C TYR A 230 -32.21 10.42 12.31
N THR A 231 -31.98 11.20 13.36
CA THR A 231 -32.45 12.58 13.51
C THR A 231 -31.44 13.54 12.87
N THR A 232 -31.89 14.38 11.95
CA THR A 232 -31.08 15.44 11.34
C THR A 232 -31.52 16.78 11.94
N GLN A 233 -30.60 17.54 12.54
CA GLN A 233 -30.89 18.89 13.02
C GLN A 233 -30.67 19.94 11.92
N PRO A 234 -31.45 21.05 11.91
CA PRO A 234 -31.31 22.11 10.92
C PRO A 234 -30.02 22.91 11.16
N ARG A 235 -29.17 22.99 10.14
CA ARG A 235 -28.14 24.03 10.04
C ARG A 235 -28.77 25.20 9.31
N HIS A 236 -29.05 26.32 9.95
CA HIS A 236 -28.95 27.67 9.39
C HIS A 236 -29.31 28.68 10.49
N ILE A 237 -28.76 29.90 10.38
CA ILE A 237 -28.91 31.05 11.29
C ILE A 237 -27.88 31.06 12.44
N LEU A 238 -26.67 31.55 12.14
CA LEU A 238 -26.04 32.71 12.82
C LEU A 238 -24.60 32.87 12.32
N ALA A 239 -24.36 34.01 11.67
CA ALA A 239 -23.12 34.39 11.02
C ALA A 239 -21.98 34.61 12.02
N SER A 240 -20.76 34.36 11.53
CA SER A 240 -19.49 34.50 12.21
C SER A 240 -19.08 35.95 12.46
N GLN A 241 -18.60 36.27 13.67
CA GLN A 241 -17.57 37.31 13.87
C GLN A 241 -16.54 36.84 14.92
N ARG A 242 -15.29 37.26 14.70
CA ARG A 242 -14.06 36.90 15.42
C ARG A 242 -13.88 37.78 16.66
N GLU A 243 -13.29 37.22 17.71
CA GLU A 243 -12.14 37.80 18.43
C GLU A 243 -11.48 36.75 19.34
N ASN A 244 -10.16 36.85 19.50
CA ASN A 244 -9.27 35.77 19.91
C ASN A 244 -8.49 36.22 21.16
N THR A 245 -8.66 35.54 22.29
CA THR A 245 -7.74 35.64 23.44
C THR A 245 -7.30 34.24 23.91
N ARG A 246 -5.98 34.03 23.81
CA ARG A 246 -5.04 33.30 24.70
C ARG A 246 -5.67 32.73 25.98
N THR A 247 -5.43 31.50 26.46
CA THR A 247 -4.18 30.77 26.78
C THR A 247 -4.60 29.30 27.09
N GLY A 248 -3.75 28.30 26.91
CA GLY A 248 -3.12 27.69 28.08
C GLY A 248 -3.30 26.17 28.08
N SER A 249 -2.21 25.48 28.35
CA SER A 249 -1.92 24.04 28.27
C SER A 249 -2.67 23.17 29.29
N THR A 250 -2.86 21.88 28.96
CA THR A 250 -2.23 20.75 29.71
C THR A 250 -2.60 19.40 29.11
N SER A 251 -1.61 18.50 29.14
CA SER A 251 -1.60 17.11 28.68
C SER A 251 -2.16 16.16 29.74
N THR A 252 -2.89 15.13 29.32
CA THR A 252 -3.07 13.92 30.14
C THR A 252 -3.16 12.67 29.27
N THR A 253 -2.21 11.77 29.49
CA THR A 253 -2.11 10.42 28.89
C THR A 253 -3.02 9.46 29.65
N ARG A 254 -3.80 8.63 28.95
CA ARG A 254 -4.52 7.49 29.55
C ARG A 254 -4.26 6.23 28.72
N SER A 255 -3.67 5.22 29.35
CA SER A 255 -3.51 3.87 28.80
C SER A 255 -4.79 3.06 28.98
N TYR A 256 -5.14 2.21 28.02
CA TYR A 256 -6.17 1.18 28.19
C TYR A 256 -5.56 -0.21 28.03
N ARG A 257 -5.88 -1.08 28.98
CA ARG A 257 -5.62 -2.52 28.99
C ARG A 257 -6.91 -3.18 28.50
N LEU A 258 -6.84 -3.95 27.44
CA LEU A 258 -7.96 -4.74 26.91
C LEU A 258 -7.98 -6.10 27.62
N LEU A 259 -9.18 -6.52 28.04
CA LEU A 259 -9.54 -7.93 28.19
C LEU A 259 -9.88 -8.48 26.81
#